data_AF-A0A2D3W558-F1
#
_entry.id   AF-A0A2D3W558-F1
#
_cell.length_a   1.000
_cell.length_b   1.000
_cell.length_c   1.000
_cell.angle_alpha   90.00
_cell.angle_beta   90.00
_cell.angle_gamma   90.00
#
_symmetry.space_group_name_H-M   'P 1'
#
loop_
_entity.id
_entity.type
_entity.pdbx_description
1 polymer ?
#
loop_
_entity_poly.entity_id
_entity_poly.type
_entity_poly.pdbx_seq_one_letter_code
_entity_poly.pdbx_strand_id
1 'polypeptide(L)'
;MDMLSKIIIIFIAFGFVFLLFKPKKQTKSKEQKQEEIYLAYLEKMRVQLSHIDNSEKRQAKKIILLQKFAKELEFNLFFDKQEVKSLIQKLAEY
;
A
#
# COMPACT_ATOMS: atom_id res chain seq x y z
N MET A 1 27.04 38.69 -25.54
CA MET A 1 26.61 37.40 -24.95
C MET A 1 27.72 36.39 -25.17
N ASP A 2 28.48 36.12 -24.11
CA ASP A 2 29.60 35.19 -24.18
C ASP A 2 29.13 33.75 -24.40
N MET A 3 30.03 32.93 -24.96
CA MET A 3 29.72 31.55 -25.34
C MET A 3 29.29 30.72 -24.11
N LEU A 4 29.91 30.99 -22.95
CA LEU A 4 29.52 30.43 -21.65
C LEU A 4 28.08 30.78 -21.24
N SER A 5 27.67 32.04 -21.43
CA SER A 5 26.31 32.49 -21.09
C SER A 5 25.26 31.78 -21.94
N LYS A 6 25.55 31.52 -23.21
CA LYS A 6 24.66 30.77 -24.12
C LYS A 6 24.49 29.31 -23.69
N ILE A 7 25.59 28.65 -23.30
CA ILE A 7 25.56 27.27 -22.80
C ILE A 7 24.70 27.16 -21.54
N ILE A 8 24.87 28.09 -20.59
CA ILE A 8 24.10 28.10 -19.34
C ILE A 8 22.60 28.25 -19.62
N ILE A 9 22.20 29.15 -20.53
CA ILE A 9 20.80 29.35 -20.90
C ILE A 9 20.20 28.07 -21.51
N ILE A 10 20.97 27.37 -22.35
CA ILE A 10 20.54 26.10 -22.96
C ILE A 10 20.29 25.04 -21.88
N PHE A 11 21.22 24.88 -20.92
CA PHE A 11 21.04 23.92 -19.83
C PHE A 11 19.82 24.24 -18.94
N ILE A 12 19.60 25.53 -18.64
CA ILE A 12 18.42 25.97 -17.89
C ILE A 12 17.14 25.64 -18.68
N ALA A 13 17.09 25.94 -19.97
CA ALA A 13 15.94 25.63 -20.83
C ALA A 13 15.66 24.12 -20.88
N PHE A 14 16.69 23.29 -21.04
CA PHE A 14 16.54 21.83 -21.00
C PHE A 14 16.04 21.33 -19.64
N GLY A 15 16.50 21.92 -18.53
CA GLY A 15 16.00 21.60 -17.19
C GLY A 15 14.51 21.92 -17.02
N PHE A 16 14.05 23.06 -17.52
CA PHE A 16 12.63 23.42 -17.51
C PHE A 16 11.77 22.49 -18.37
N VAL A 17 12.24 22.15 -19.56
CA VAL A 17 11.58 21.15 -20.43
C VAL A 17 11.47 19.82 -19.68
N PHE A 18 12.53 19.33 -19.06
CA PHE A 18 12.49 18.08 -18.31
C PHE A 18 11.45 18.08 -17.16
N LEU A 19 11.29 19.21 -16.47
CA LEU A 19 10.28 19.34 -15.40
C LEU A 19 8.85 19.36 -15.96
N LEU A 20 8.62 20.01 -17.11
CA LEU A 20 7.31 20.09 -17.75
C LEU A 20 6.86 18.76 -18.37
N PHE A 21 7.79 17.97 -18.89
CA PHE A 21 7.53 16.67 -19.50
C PHE A 21 7.56 15.50 -18.52
N LYS A 22 7.77 15.76 -17.21
CA LYS A 22 7.71 14.70 -16.20
C LYS A 22 6.29 14.12 -16.21
N PRO A 23 6.11 12.82 -16.51
CA PRO A 23 4.79 12.21 -16.49
C PRO A 23 4.21 12.41 -15.09
N LYS A 24 3.02 13.01 -15.02
CA LYS A 24 2.28 13.12 -13.77
C LYS A 24 2.05 11.70 -13.28
N LYS A 25 2.81 11.29 -12.25
CA LYS A 25 2.64 9.99 -11.61
C LYS A 25 1.20 9.95 -11.14
N GLN A 26 0.39 9.08 -11.72
CA GLN A 26 -1.02 8.96 -11.35
C GLN A 26 -1.01 8.46 -9.89
N THR A 27 -1.26 9.37 -8.96
CA THR A 27 -1.30 9.02 -7.55
C THR A 27 -2.46 8.05 -7.37
N LYS A 28 -2.16 6.83 -6.92
CA LYS A 28 -3.19 5.83 -6.64
C LYS A 28 -4.21 6.41 -5.66
N SER A 29 -5.49 6.11 -5.87
CA SER A 29 -6.53 6.56 -4.95
C SER A 29 -6.40 5.85 -3.59
N LYS A 30 -7.05 6.41 -2.56
CA LYS A 30 -7.11 5.78 -1.22
C LYS A 30 -7.69 4.38 -1.33
N GLU A 31 -8.77 4.22 -2.10
CA GLU A 31 -9.51 2.98 -2.30
C GLU A 31 -8.64 1.92 -2.98
N GLN A 32 -7.91 2.29 -4.04
CA GLN A 32 -6.95 1.39 -4.68
C GLN A 32 -5.87 0.90 -3.70
N LYS A 33 -5.40 1.78 -2.82
CA LYS A 33 -4.44 1.40 -1.78
C LYS A 33 -5.04 0.52 -0.71
N GLN A 34 -6.27 0.78 -0.28
CA GLN A 34 -6.97 -0.08 0.67
C GLN A 34 -7.19 -1.49 0.10
N GLU A 35 -7.54 -1.61 -1.18
CA GLU A 35 -7.71 -2.89 -1.86
C GLU A 35 -6.39 -3.68 -1.98
N GLU A 36 -5.30 -3.01 -2.38
CA GLU A 36 -3.96 -3.61 -2.39
C GLU A 36 -3.57 -4.13 -1.00
N ILE A 37 -3.87 -3.36 0.05
CA ILE A 37 -3.57 -3.75 1.43
C ILE A 37 -4.43 -4.95 1.85
N TYR A 38 -5.73 -4.96 1.52
CA TYR A 38 -6.61 -6.09 1.78
C TYR A 38 -6.08 -7.37 1.14
N LEU A 39 -5.76 -7.34 -0.16
CA LEU A 39 -5.23 -8.50 -0.88
C LEU A 39 -3.92 -9.01 -0.27
N ALA A 40 -3.03 -8.10 0.15
CA ALA A 40 -1.79 -8.47 0.81
C ALA A 40 -2.03 -9.20 2.14
N TYR A 41 -2.98 -8.75 2.95
CA TYR A 41 -3.33 -9.42 4.21
C TYR A 41 -4.08 -10.74 4.00
N LEU A 42 -4.95 -10.81 2.98
CA LEU A 42 -5.62 -12.04 2.59
C LEU A 42 -4.61 -13.13 2.21
N GLU A 43 -3.63 -12.78 1.37
CA GLU A 43 -2.59 -13.72 0.95
C GLU A 43 -1.70 -14.16 2.12
N LYS A 44 -1.30 -13.22 2.99
CA LYS A 44 -0.58 -13.57 4.23
C LYS A 44 -1.38 -14.55 5.09
N MET A 45 -2.69 -14.34 5.23
CA MET A 45 -3.54 -15.24 5.99
C MET A 45 -3.62 -16.62 5.34
N ARG A 46 -3.80 -16.68 4.01
CA ARG A 46 -3.81 -17.93 3.26
C ARG A 46 -2.54 -18.74 3.45
N VAL A 47 -1.37 -18.12 3.28
CA VAL A 47 -0.06 -18.77 3.43
C VAL A 47 0.18 -19.26 4.86
N GLN A 48 -0.23 -18.47 5.86
CA GLN A 48 -0.01 -18.85 7.27
C GLN A 48 -0.94 -19.97 7.74
N LEU A 49 -2.12 -20.10 7.11
CA LEU A 49 -3.13 -21.11 7.48
C LEU A 49 -3.11 -22.34 6.56
N SER A 50 -2.48 -22.28 5.39
CA SER A 50 -2.49 -23.38 4.39
C SER A 50 -1.78 -24.64 4.86
N HIS A 51 -0.89 -24.54 5.84
CA HIS A 51 -0.12 -25.66 6.37
C HIS A 51 -0.70 -26.26 7.66
N ILE A 52 -1.91 -25.84 8.07
CA ILE A 52 -2.52 -26.27 9.33
C ILE A 52 -3.79 -27.07 9.04
N ASP A 53 -3.66 -28.40 9.07
CA ASP A 53 -4.77 -29.32 8.81
C ASP A 53 -5.76 -29.38 9.99
N ASN A 54 -5.29 -29.16 11.22
CA ASN A 54 -6.13 -29.20 12.40
C ASN A 54 -7.01 -27.93 12.50
N SER A 55 -8.32 -28.12 12.43
CA SER A 55 -9.31 -27.04 12.43
C SER A 55 -9.21 -26.10 13.65
N GLU A 56 -9.04 -26.64 14.86
CA GLU A 56 -8.93 -25.85 16.08
C GLU A 56 -7.65 -25.01 16.10
N LYS A 57 -6.51 -25.61 15.75
CA LYS A 57 -5.23 -24.90 15.64
C LYS A 57 -5.27 -23.85 14.55
N ARG A 58 -5.94 -24.14 13.43
CA ARG A 58 -6.13 -23.20 12.32
C ARG A 58 -6.97 -22.00 12.77
N GLN A 59 -8.06 -22.24 13.50
CA GLN A 59 -8.92 -21.18 14.03
C GLN A 59 -8.20 -20.33 15.08
N ALA A 60 -7.46 -20.95 16.02
CA ALA A 60 -6.67 -20.24 17.00
C ALA A 60 -5.60 -19.35 16.33
N LYS A 61 -4.90 -19.88 15.32
CA LYS A 61 -3.92 -19.11 14.55
C LYS A 61 -4.57 -17.97 13.78
N LYS A 62 -5.75 -18.18 13.19
CA LYS A 62 -6.53 -17.15 12.48
C LYS A 62 -6.85 -15.98 13.42
N ILE A 63 -7.34 -16.25 14.63
CA ILE A 63 -7.65 -15.20 15.62
C ILE A 63 -6.39 -14.38 15.95
N ILE A 64 -5.26 -15.04 16.19
CA ILE A 64 -3.98 -14.37 16.48
C ILE A 64 -3.53 -13.49 15.32
N LEU A 65 -3.68 -13.97 14.07
CA LEU A 65 -3.35 -13.19 12.88
C LEU A 65 -4.25 -11.97 12.73
N LEU A 66 -5.57 -12.12 12.90
CA LEU A 66 -6.52 -11.01 12.81
C LEU A 66 -6.23 -9.92 13.86
N GLN A 67 -5.91 -10.31 15.10
CA GLN A 67 -5.50 -9.36 16.14
C GLN A 67 -4.21 -8.62 15.77
N LYS A 68 -3.24 -9.33 15.19
CA LYS A 68 -2.00 -8.72 14.71
C LYS A 68 -2.26 -7.74 13.58
N PHE A 69 -3.07 -8.11 12.59
CA PHE A 69 -3.41 -7.25 11.46
C PHE A 69 -4.17 -6.00 11.91
N ALA A 70 -5.08 -6.13 12.88
CA ALA A 70 -5.80 -4.98 13.45
C ALA A 70 -4.81 -3.95 14.03
N LYS A 71 -3.85 -4.41 14.84
CA LYS A 71 -2.81 -3.53 15.42
C LYS A 71 -1.92 -2.89 14.37
N GLU A 72 -1.56 -3.62 13.31
CA GLU A 72 -0.76 -3.07 12.21
C GLU A 72 -1.53 -2.02 11.41
N LEU A 73 -2.82 -2.25 11.18
CA LEU A 73 -3.68 -1.35 10.42
C LEU A 73 -4.10 -0.10 11.20
N GLU A 74 -4.13 -0.14 12.54
CA GLU A 74 -4.40 1.03 13.38
C GLU A 74 -3.42 2.19 13.15
N PHE A 75 -2.20 1.90 12.68
CA PHE A 75 -1.19 2.91 12.36
C PHE A 75 -1.12 3.23 10.85
N ASN A 76 -2.02 2.66 10.05
CA ASN A 76 -1.99 2.82 8.60
C ASN A 76 -2.68 4.13 8.17
N LEU A 77 -1.98 4.94 7.38
CA LEU A 77 -2.48 6.23 6.88
C LEU A 77 -3.71 6.13 5.97
N PHE A 78 -3.99 4.94 5.42
CA PHE A 78 -5.09 4.70 4.50
C PHE A 78 -6.34 4.18 5.18
N PHE A 79 -6.33 3.94 6.50
CA PHE A 79 -7.46 3.37 7.22
C PHE A 79 -7.82 4.17 8.46
N ASP A 80 -9.10 4.51 8.57
CA ASP A 80 -9.72 5.00 9.79
C ASP A 80 -10.16 3.82 10.68
N LYS A 81 -10.39 4.05 11.97
CA LYS A 81 -10.76 2.98 12.92
C LYS A 81 -11.94 2.12 12.47
N GLN A 82 -12.95 2.73 11.84
CA GLN A 82 -14.10 2.01 11.30
C GLN A 82 -13.74 1.16 10.08
N GLU A 83 -12.89 1.69 9.20
CA GLU A 83 -12.41 0.98 8.01
C GLU A 83 -11.53 -0.22 8.41
N VAL A 84 -10.67 -0.07 9.43
CA VAL A 84 -9.92 -1.19 10.03
C VAL A 84 -10.88 -2.27 10.51
N LYS A 85 -11.91 -1.92 11.29
CA LYS A 85 -12.89 -2.88 11.79
C LYS A 85 -13.59 -3.63 10.64
N SER A 86 -14.01 -2.91 9.60
CA SER A 86 -14.64 -3.51 8.43
C SER A 86 -13.70 -4.46 7.69
N LEU A 87 -12.43 -4.08 7.50
CA LEU A 87 -11.43 -4.93 6.84
C LEU A 87 -11.16 -6.20 7.65
N ILE A 88 -10.99 -6.09 8.96
CA ILE A 88 -10.78 -7.25 9.83
C ILE A 88 -11.99 -8.18 9.83
N GLN A 89 -13.21 -7.65 9.79
CA GLN A 89 -14.42 -8.44 9.63
C GLN A 89 -14.44 -9.19 8.29
N LYS A 90 -14.12 -8.52 7.18
CA LYS A 90 -13.99 -9.16 5.86
C LYS A 90 -12.94 -10.28 5.84
N LEU A 91 -11.80 -10.08 6.51
CA LEU A 91 -10.79 -11.14 6.66
C LEU A 91 -11.26 -12.28 7.57
N ALA A 92 -12.12 -12.00 8.54
CA ALA A 92 -12.68 -13.03 9.42
C ALA A 92 -13.70 -13.93 8.71
N GLU A 93 -14.33 -13.45 7.64
CA GLU A 93 -15.29 -14.21 6.81
C GLU A 93 -14.63 -15.21 5.85
N TYR A 94 -13.32 -15.07 5.59
CA TYR A 94 -12.51 -16.02 4.79
C TYR A 94 -12.14 -17.30 5.55
#